data_AF-A0A7S2U5L0-F1
#
_entry.id   AF-A0A7S2U5L0-F1
#
_cell.length_a   1.000
_cell.length_b   1.000
_cell.length_c   1.000
_cell.angle_alpha   90.00
_cell.angle_beta   90.00
_cell.angle_gamma   90.00
#
_symmetry.space_group_name_H-M   'P 1'
#
loop_
_entity.id
_entity.type
_entity.pdbx_description
1 polymer ?
#
loop_
_entity_poly.entity_id
_entity_poly.type
_entity_poly.pdbx_seq_one_letter_code
_entity_poly.pdbx_strand_id
1 'polypeptide(L)'
;LLFLVADAPPHYYEDETYTYLNAVEDAAEMGIKIIPVAGSGINKATELLMRSMAARTGGKYIFITDDSGVGNEHCVPDIEQYKPETLNSILRRTIMELISQGPSPTTS
;
A
#
# COMPACT_ATOMS: atom_id res chain seq x y z
N LEU A 1 3.15 11.25 2.79
CA LEU A 1 2.92 9.80 2.55
C LEU A 1 1.46 9.50 2.88
N LEU A 2 0.79 8.67 2.10
CA LEU A 2 -0.59 8.21 2.34
C LEU A 2 -0.61 6.68 2.30
N PHE A 3 -1.12 6.02 3.34
CA PHE A 3 -1.32 4.57 3.34
C PHE A 3 -2.79 4.26 3.07
N LEU A 4 -3.07 3.50 2.01
CA LEU A 4 -4.43 3.08 1.63
C LEU A 4 -4.59 1.59 1.93
N VAL A 5 -5.33 1.23 2.97
CA VAL A 5 -5.57 -0.18 3.32
C VAL A 5 -6.96 -0.58 2.81
N ALA A 6 -7.04 -1.62 1.99
CA ALA A 6 -8.31 -2.11 1.46
C ALA A 6 -8.32 -3.62 1.22
N ASP A 7 -9.45 -4.24 1.52
CA ASP A 7 -9.75 -5.67 1.35
C ASP A 7 -10.83 -5.94 0.29
N ALA A 8 -11.44 -4.88 -0.26
CA ALA A 8 -12.52 -4.96 -1.24
C ALA A 8 -12.21 -4.20 -2.55
N PRO A 9 -12.88 -4.54 -3.67
CA PRO A 9 -12.74 -3.81 -4.92
C PRO A 9 -13.22 -2.35 -4.84
N PRO A 10 -12.69 -1.45 -5.69
CA PRO A 10 -13.15 -0.07 -5.76
C PRO A 10 -14.60 -0.03 -6.24
N HIS A 11 -15.39 0.87 -5.65
CA HIS A 11 -16.71 1.21 -6.16
C HIS A 11 -16.58 2.21 -7.31
N TYR A 12 -17.44 2.06 -8.31
CA TYR A 12 -17.58 2.98 -9.45
C TYR A 12 -19.01 3.50 -9.47
N TYR A 13 -19.18 4.82 -9.54
CA TYR A 13 -20.47 5.47 -9.66
C TYR A 13 -20.55 6.18 -11.02
N GLU A 14 -21.66 6.00 -11.73
CA GLU A 14 -21.80 6.48 -13.13
C GLU A 14 -21.79 8.01 -13.25
N ASP A 15 -22.21 8.72 -12.20
CA ASP A 15 -22.27 10.20 -12.16
C ASP A 15 -21.01 10.85 -11.53
N GLU A 16 -19.97 10.07 -11.23
CA GLU A 16 -18.77 10.57 -10.57
C GLU A 16 -17.85 11.30 -11.56
N THR A 17 -17.72 12.62 -11.40
CA THR A 17 -16.79 13.43 -12.22
C THR A 17 -15.36 13.38 -11.72
N TYR A 18 -15.14 12.97 -10.47
CA TYR A 18 -13.83 12.89 -9.84
C TYR A 18 -13.42 11.44 -9.63
N THR A 19 -12.43 10.99 -10.40
CA THR A 19 -12.04 9.57 -10.44
C THR A 19 -10.83 9.28 -9.58
N TYR A 20 -10.57 7.99 -9.31
CA TYR A 20 -9.31 7.56 -8.69
C TYR A 20 -8.06 8.04 -9.44
N LEU A 21 -8.17 8.21 -10.77
CA LEU A 21 -7.06 8.73 -11.56
C LEU A 21 -6.80 10.21 -11.23
N ASN A 22 -7.86 11.02 -11.11
CA ASN A 22 -7.74 12.42 -10.70
C ASN A 22 -7.11 12.53 -9.32
N ALA A 23 -7.57 11.71 -8.37
CA ALA A 23 -6.99 11.66 -7.02
C ALA A 23 -5.50 11.30 -7.00
N VAL A 24 -5.07 10.39 -7.87
CA VAL A 24 -3.67 9.99 -7.99
C VAL A 24 -2.82 11.09 -8.60
N GLU A 25 -3.33 11.81 -9.59
CA GLU A 25 -2.65 12.93 -10.23
C GLU A 25 -2.48 14.09 -9.26
N ASP A 26 -3.55 14.50 -8.57
CA ASP A 26 -3.49 15.54 -7.53
C ASP A 26 -2.49 15.16 -6.42
N ALA A 27 -2.53 13.91 -5.95
CA ALA A 27 -1.60 13.43 -4.94
C ALA A 27 -0.14 13.47 -5.42
N ALA A 28 0.11 13.12 -6.68
CA ALA A 28 1.45 13.18 -7.26
C ALA A 28 1.95 14.63 -7.34
N GLU A 29 1.12 15.57 -7.76
CA GLU A 29 1.44 17.00 -7.83
C GLU A 29 1.73 17.59 -6.45
N MET A 30 1.03 17.13 -5.42
CA MET A 30 1.26 17.52 -4.02
C MET A 30 2.49 16.83 -3.38
N GLY A 31 3.20 15.97 -4.11
CA GLY A 31 4.33 15.18 -3.58
C GLY A 31 3.91 14.09 -2.59
N ILE A 32 2.63 13.70 -2.59
CA ILE A 32 2.08 12.67 -1.72
C ILE A 32 2.30 11.30 -2.36
N LYS A 33 3.26 10.54 -1.82
CA LYS A 33 3.45 9.13 -2.18
C LYS A 33 2.32 8.27 -1.59
N ILE A 34 1.56 7.59 -2.45
CA ILE A 34 0.49 6.66 -2.06
C ILE A 34 1.08 5.26 -1.91
N ILE A 35 0.82 4.62 -0.76
CA ILE A 35 1.23 3.27 -0.41
C ILE A 35 -0.03 2.42 -0.20
N PRO A 36 -0.55 1.76 -1.25
CA PRO A 36 -1.66 0.85 -1.11
C PRO A 36 -1.21 -0.45 -0.44
N VAL A 37 -2.04 -0.92 0.49
CA VAL A 37 -1.91 -2.16 1.25
C VAL A 37 -3.15 -2.99 0.97
N ALA A 38 -2.98 -4.02 0.14
CA ALA A 38 -4.03 -4.93 -0.27
C ALA A 38 -4.10 -6.16 0.64
N GLY A 39 -5.30 -6.52 1.08
CA GLY A 39 -5.60 -7.78 1.76
C GLY A 39 -5.95 -8.94 0.81
N SER A 40 -6.21 -10.11 1.38
CA SER A 40 -6.52 -11.37 0.67
C SER A 40 -7.79 -11.32 -0.20
N GLY A 41 -8.68 -10.35 0.01
CA GLY A 41 -9.97 -10.23 -0.67
C GLY A 41 -10.00 -9.46 -2.01
N ILE A 42 -8.89 -8.87 -2.47
CA ILE A 42 -8.92 -8.01 -3.66
C ILE A 42 -8.84 -8.77 -4.99
N ASN A 43 -9.52 -8.27 -6.02
CA ASN A 43 -9.47 -8.83 -7.37
C ASN A 43 -8.32 -8.27 -8.23
N LYS A 44 -8.08 -8.85 -9.41
CA LYS A 44 -6.97 -8.45 -10.30
C LYS A 44 -7.05 -7.00 -10.78
N ALA A 45 -8.26 -6.48 -10.99
CA ALA A 45 -8.47 -5.10 -11.41
C ALA A 45 -8.10 -4.11 -10.30
N THR A 46 -8.44 -4.44 -9.06
CA THR A 46 -8.09 -3.67 -7.85
C THR A 46 -6.58 -3.65 -7.64
N GLU A 47 -5.93 -4.81 -7.80
CA GLU A 47 -4.46 -4.91 -7.74
C GLU A 47 -3.81 -4.00 -8.79
N LEU A 48 -4.30 -4.02 -10.04
CA LEU A 48 -3.77 -3.18 -11.11
C LEU A 48 -3.93 -1.69 -10.81
N LEU A 49 -5.10 -1.29 -10.30
CA LEU A 49 -5.37 0.09 -9.90
C LEU A 49 -4.39 0.53 -8.79
N MET A 50 -4.28 -0.25 -7.73
CA MET A 50 -3.38 0.03 -6.61
C MET A 50 -1.92 0.11 -7.03
N ARG A 51 -1.44 -0.83 -7.86
CA ARG A 51 -0.09 -0.78 -8.44
C ARG A 51 0.14 0.50 -9.23
N SER A 52 -0.87 0.94 -9.98
CA SER A 52 -0.81 2.17 -10.76
C SER A 52 -0.74 3.41 -9.86
N MET A 53 -1.51 3.46 -8.77
CA MET A 53 -1.44 4.53 -7.75
C MET A 53 -0.03 4.66 -7.17
N ALA A 54 0.56 3.53 -6.75
CA ALA A 54 1.91 3.50 -6.20
C ALA A 54 2.96 3.98 -7.21
N ALA A 55 2.89 3.47 -8.45
CA ALA A 55 3.85 3.83 -9.51
C ALA A 55 3.78 5.32 -9.88
N ARG A 56 2.58 5.88 -10.00
CA ARG A 56 2.38 7.29 -10.40
C ARG A 56 2.80 8.29 -9.33
N THR A 57 2.67 7.93 -8.06
CA THR A 57 3.02 8.81 -6.93
C THR A 57 4.41 8.58 -6.35
N GLY A 58 5.19 7.64 -6.92
CA GLY A 58 6.50 7.24 -6.38
C GLY A 58 6.41 6.54 -5.02
N GLY A 59 5.26 5.93 -4.72
CA GLY A 59 5.04 5.11 -3.54
C GLY A 59 5.36 3.64 -3.77
N LYS A 60 4.77 2.77 -2.96
CA LYS A 60 5.02 1.32 -2.99
C LYS A 60 3.73 0.55 -2.81
N TYR A 61 3.52 -0.49 -3.59
CA TYR A 61 2.40 -1.42 -3.40
C TYR A 61 2.80 -2.52 -2.42
N ILE A 62 1.94 -2.78 -1.44
CA ILE A 62 2.10 -3.82 -0.42
C ILE A 62 0.93 -4.78 -0.55
N PHE A 63 1.22 -6.07 -0.57
CA PHE A 63 0.22 -7.12 -0.53
C PHE A 63 0.40 -7.94 0.74
N ILE A 64 -0.71 -8.29 1.38
CA ILE A 64 -0.77 -8.96 2.66
C ILE A 64 -1.68 -10.18 2.54
N THR A 65 -1.17 -11.35 2.90
CA THR A 65 -1.92 -12.62 3.00
C THR A 65 -2.43 -12.82 4.42
N ASP A 66 -3.48 -13.62 4.63
CA ASP A 66 -4.09 -13.87 5.95
C ASP A 66 -3.09 -14.30 7.05
N ASP A 67 -1.97 -14.91 6.66
CA ASP A 67 -0.86 -15.28 7.55
C ASP A 67 -0.06 -14.08 8.12
N SER A 68 -0.38 -12.84 7.73
CA SER A 68 0.27 -11.63 8.26
C SER A 68 -0.23 -11.20 9.64
N GLY A 69 -1.21 -11.93 10.20
CA GLY A 69 -1.85 -11.60 11.47
C GLY A 69 -2.85 -10.44 11.39
N VAL A 70 -3.47 -10.19 10.24
CA VAL A 70 -4.59 -9.24 10.08
C VAL A 70 -5.78 -10.02 9.49
N GLY A 71 -6.66 -10.49 10.38
CA GLY A 71 -7.75 -11.42 10.08
C GLY A 71 -7.98 -12.38 11.25
N ASN A 72 -9.16 -13.01 11.35
CA ASN A 72 -9.56 -13.87 12.48
C ASN A 72 -8.51 -14.93 12.85
N GLU A 73 -8.49 -15.29 14.14
CA GLU A 73 -7.50 -16.14 14.83
C GLU A 73 -7.01 -17.32 13.98
N HIS A 74 -5.72 -17.33 13.64
CA HIS A 74 -5.04 -18.52 13.15
C HIS A 74 -3.88 -18.91 14.05
N CYS A 75 -3.83 -20.22 14.30
CA CYS A 75 -2.95 -20.95 15.20
C CYS A 75 -1.47 -20.71 14.84
N VAL A 76 -0.72 -20.15 15.78
CA VAL A 76 0.72 -19.90 15.64
C VAL A 76 1.46 -21.25 15.75
N PRO A 77 2.31 -21.64 14.78
CA PRO A 77 3.14 -22.83 14.95
C PRO A 77 4.20 -22.58 16.02
N ASP A 78 4.32 -23.53 16.95
CA ASP A 78 5.25 -23.50 18.08
C ASP A 78 6.69 -23.81 17.63
N ILE A 79 7.29 -22.84 16.96
CA ILE A 79 8.71 -22.81 16.61
C ILE A 79 9.28 -21.48 17.07
N GLU A 80 10.27 -21.53 17.97
CA GLU A 80 10.90 -20.40 18.70
C GLU A 80 11.48 -19.27 17.81
N GLN A 81 11.37 -19.36 16.48
CA GLN A 81 11.88 -18.39 15.51
C GLN A 81 10.86 -17.96 14.44
N TYR A 82 9.59 -18.37 14.51
CA TYR A 82 8.58 -17.84 13.61
C TYR A 82 8.15 -16.45 14.07
N LYS A 83 8.79 -15.41 13.53
CA LYS A 83 8.26 -14.04 13.59
C LYS A 83 7.30 -13.86 12.41
N PRO A 84 5.97 -13.94 12.62
CA PRO A 84 5.05 -13.49 11.59
C PRO A 84 5.38 -12.02 11.27
N GLU A 85 5.63 -11.70 10.01
CA GLU A 85 5.78 -10.31 9.59
C GLU A 85 4.43 -9.62 9.75
N THR A 86 4.22 -9.02 10.92
CA THR A 86 3.01 -8.24 11.19
C THR A 86 2.95 -7.01 10.29
N LEU A 87 1.74 -6.56 9.95
CA LEU A 87 1.49 -5.30 9.23
C LEU A 87 2.35 -4.14 9.78
N ASN A 88 2.48 -4.04 11.11
CA ASN A 88 3.31 -3.03 11.77
C ASN A 88 4.80 -3.09 11.34
N SER A 89 5.37 -4.29 11.21
CA SER A 89 6.75 -4.47 10.75
C SER A 89 6.92 -4.03 9.30
N ILE A 90 5.96 -4.40 8.44
CA ILE A 90 5.95 -4.05 7.01
C ILE A 90 5.81 -2.53 6.82
N LEU A 91 4.91 -1.90 7.59
CA LEU A 91 4.73 -0.44 7.58
C LEU A 91 6.00 0.27 8.04
N ARG A 92 6.57 -0.12 9.19
CA ARG A 92 7.80 0.48 9.71
C ARG A 92 8.94 0.40 8.69
N ARG A 93 9.15 -0.76 8.07
CA ARG A 93 10.17 -0.93 7.03
C ARG A 93 9.92 -0.02 5.82
N THR A 94 8.68 0.02 5.33
CA THR A 94 8.31 0.83 4.16
C THR A 94 8.50 2.33 4.42
N ILE A 95 8.12 2.80 5.60
CA ILE A 95 8.33 4.20 6.00
C ILE A 95 9.84 4.51 6.01
N MET A 96 10.65 3.66 6.64
CA MET A 96 12.10 3.87 6.71
C MET A 96 12.75 3.85 5.32
N GLU A 97 12.36 2.92 4.44
CA GLU A 97 12.84 2.86 3.05
C GLU A 97 12.48 4.12 2.25
N LEU A 98 11.25 4.65 2.39
CA LEU A 98 10.79 5.81 1.63
C LEU A 98 11.37 7.13 2.15
N ILE A 99 11.70 7.21 3.45
CA ILE A 99 12.36 8.38 4.06
C ILE A 99 13.87 8.35 3.76
N SER A 100 14.51 7.18 3.79
CA SER A 100 15.95 7.06 3.51
C SER A 100 16.30 7.35 2.05
N GLN A 101 15.35 7.19 1.13
CA GLN A 101 15.44 7.60 -0.27
C GLN A 101 15.12 9.11 -0.48
N GLY A 102 15.30 9.95 0.55
CA GLY A 102 15.23 11.41 0.43
C GLY A 102 16.17 11.93 -0.66
N PRO A 103 15.90 13.13 -1.22
CA PRO A 103 16.57 13.61 -2.43
C PRO A 103 18.09 13.55 -2.27
N SER A 104 18.75 12.90 -3.23
CA SER A 104 20.21 12.92 -3.34
C SER A 104 20.67 14.37 -3.26
N PRO A 105 21.68 14.71 -2.43
CA PRO A 105 22.22 16.05 -2.43
C PRO A 105 22.67 16.37 -3.85
N THR A 106 22.09 17.42 -4.44
CA THR A 106 22.49 17.91 -5.74
C THR A 106 23.93 18.37 -5.59
N THR A 107 24.89 17.55 -6.04
CA THR A 107 26.28 17.95 -6.16
C THR A 107 26.31 19.16 -7.10
N SER A 108 26.91 20.25 -6.60
CA SER A 108 27.01 21.58 -7.20
C SER A 108 27.59 21.60 -8.61
#